data_AF-A0A7T1I9H3-F1
#
_entry.id   AF-A0A7T1I9H3-F1
#
_cell.length_a   1.000
_cell.length_b   1.000
_cell.length_c   1.000
_cell.angle_alpha   90.00
_cell.angle_beta   90.00
_cell.angle_gamma   90.00
#
_symmetry.space_group_name_H-M   'P 1'
#
loop_
_entity.id
_entity.type
_entity.pdbx_description
1 polymer ?
#
loop_
_entity_poly.entity_id
_entity_poly.type
_entity_poly.pdbx_seq_one_letter_code
_entity_poly.pdbx_strand_id
1 'polypeptide(L)' 'MKKITAPLRRALIYAAASYGGLVLINNSELNLPNMWVAYLPMFIGVYVLTQWLDRKIGG' A
#
# COMPACT_ATOMS: atom_id res chain seq x y z
N MET A 1 9.57 -10.63 22.34
CA MET A 1 9.74 -10.59 20.86
C MET A 1 8.42 -10.61 20.08
N LYS A 2 7.40 -11.39 20.45
CA LYS A 2 6.09 -11.45 19.74
C LYS A 2 5.27 -10.15 19.67
N LYS A 3 5.53 -9.16 20.55
CA LYS A 3 4.77 -7.89 20.57
C LYS A 3 5.06 -6.96 19.39
N ILE A 4 6.24 -7.08 18.76
CA ILE A 4 6.71 -6.14 17.73
C ILE A 4 6.47 -6.70 16.32
N THR A 5 6.35 -8.02 16.18
CA THR A 5 6.27 -8.69 14.87
C THR A 5 5.02 -8.32 14.08
N ALA A 6 3.86 -8.16 14.75
CA ALA A 6 2.62 -7.80 14.07
C ALA A 6 2.61 -6.33 13.58
N PRO A 7 2.94 -5.31 14.42
CA PRO A 7 3.08 -3.94 13.94
C PRO A 7 4.13 -3.79 12.84
N LEU A 8 5.28 -4.46 12.98
CA LEU A 8 6.35 -4.40 11.98
C LEU A 8 5.92 -5.01 10.64
N ARG A 9 5.24 -6.16 10.66
CA ARG A 9 4.71 -6.77 9.44
C ARG A 9 3.71 -5.85 8.74
N ARG A 10 2.78 -5.23 9.48
CA ARG A 10 1.85 -4.24 8.91
C ARG A 10 2.57 -3.08 8.26
N ALA A 11 3.56 -2.52 8.95
CA ALA A 11 4.37 -1.42 8.42
C ALA A 11 5.11 -1.81 7.15
N LEU A 12 5.71 -3.01 7.11
CA LEU A 12 6.41 -3.53 5.94
C LEU A 12 5.47 -3.77 4.75
N ILE A 13 4.31 -4.38 4.98
CA ILE A 13 3.30 -4.59 3.92
C ILE A 13 2.84 -3.23 3.37
N TYR A 14 2.49 -2.30 4.25
CA TYR A 14 2.05 -0.97 3.86
C TYR A 14 3.13 -0.23 3.05
N ALA A 15 4.37 -0.27 3.51
CA ALA A 15 5.50 0.37 2.84
C ALA A 15 5.74 -0.23 1.45
N ALA A 16 5.77 -1.56 1.34
CA ALA A 16 5.97 -2.24 0.06
C ALA A 16 4.83 -1.95 -0.93
N ALA A 17 3.57 -2.06 -0.48
CA ALA A 17 2.40 -1.79 -1.32
C ALA A 17 2.33 -0.32 -1.77
N SER A 18 2.59 0.62 -0.86
CA SER A 18 2.64 2.06 -1.18
C SER A 18 3.74 2.36 -2.19
N TYR A 19 4.95 1.86 -1.96
CA TYR A 19 6.07 2.08 -2.88
C TYR A 19 5.79 1.51 -4.26
N GLY A 20 5.24 0.29 -4.34
CA GLY A 20 4.82 -0.31 -5.61
C GLY A 20 3.78 0.53 -6.35
N GLY A 21 2.74 1.02 -5.67
CA GLY A 21 1.75 1.90 -6.30
C GLY A 21 2.34 3.23 -6.78
N LEU A 22 3.26 3.84 -6.01
CA LEU A 22 3.97 5.05 -6.44
C LEU A 22 4.82 4.79 -7.68
N VAL A 23 5.56 3.67 -7.73
CA VAL A 23 6.35 3.30 -8.91
C VAL A 23 5.46 3.14 -10.13
N LEU A 24 4.33 2.45 -10.00
CA LEU A 24 3.39 2.27 -11.12
C LEU A 24 2.84 3.61 -11.61
N ILE A 25 2.31 4.45 -10.71
CA ILE A 25 1.74 5.75 -11.11
C ILE A 25 2.82 6.66 -11.70
N ASN A 26 3.97 6.79 -11.06
CA ASN A 26 4.99 7.73 -11.48
C ASN A 26 5.70 7.33 -12.79
N ASN A 27 5.62 6.05 -13.19
CA ASN A 27 6.18 5.56 -14.45
C ASN A 27 5.11 5.29 -15.53
N SER A 28 3.84 5.59 -15.25
CA SER A 28 2.73 5.34 -16.20
C SER A 28 2.50 6.45 -17.22
N GLU A 29 3.28 7.53 -17.18
CA GLU A 29 3.11 8.73 -18.02
C GLU A 29 1.68 9.33 -17.97
N LEU A 30 0.93 9.05 -16.90
CA LEU A 30 -0.42 9.55 -16.70
C LEU A 30 -0.46 11.08 -16.73
N ASN A 31 -1.06 11.63 -17.78
CA ASN A 31 -1.33 13.06 -17.89
C ASN A 31 -2.77 13.35 -17.43
N LEU A 32 -2.95 13.39 -16.11
CA LEU A 32 -4.25 13.66 -15.49
C LEU A 32 -4.33 15.14 -15.07
N PRO A 33 -5.49 15.80 -15.25
CA PRO A 33 -5.69 17.18 -14.78
C PRO A 33 -5.63 17.29 -13.24
N ASN A 34 -5.86 16.19 -12.53
CA ASN A 34 -5.65 16.11 -11.09
C ASN A 34 -5.17 14.71 -10.70
N MET A 35 -3.94 14.64 -10.17
CA MET A 35 -3.32 13.39 -9.73
C MET A 35 -4.05 12.70 -8.57
N TRP A 36 -4.91 13.41 -7.81
CA TRP A 36 -5.75 12.79 -6.78
C TRP A 36 -6.61 11.65 -7.32
N VAL A 37 -6.99 11.70 -8.61
CA VAL A 37 -7.76 10.64 -9.26
C VAL A 37 -6.98 9.32 -9.34
N ALA A 38 -5.64 9.38 -9.40
CA ALA A 38 -4.79 8.19 -9.37
C ALA A 38 -4.37 7.84 -7.92
N TYR A 39 -3.95 8.83 -7.13
CA TYR A 39 -3.41 8.56 -5.79
C TYR A 39 -4.49 8.18 -4.76
N LEU A 40 -5.71 8.73 -4.79
CA LEU A 40 -6.75 8.34 -3.82
C LEU A 40 -7.14 6.87 -3.95
N PRO A 41 -7.49 6.35 -5.15
CA PRO A 41 -7.78 4.94 -5.30
C PRO A 41 -6.58 4.06 -4.96
N MET A 42 -5.36 4.51 -5.29
CA MET A 42 -4.13 3.79 -4.91
C MET A 42 -4.04 3.64 -3.38
N PHE A 43 -4.21 4.71 -2.61
CA PHE A 43 -4.12 4.64 -1.14
C PHE A 43 -5.24 3.80 -0.52
N ILE A 44 -6.46 3.86 -1.08
CA ILE A 44 -7.56 2.97 -0.66
C ILE A 44 -7.17 1.51 -0.93
N GLY A 45 -6.64 1.21 -2.12
CA GLY A 45 -6.18 -0.12 -2.51
C GLY A 45 -5.06 -0.63 -1.60
N VAL A 46 -4.06 0.20 -1.32
CA VAL A 46 -2.97 -0.10 -0.38
C VAL A 46 -3.52 -0.43 1.00
N TYR A 47 -4.46 0.37 1.52
CA TYR A 47 -5.07 0.11 2.83
C TYR A 47 -5.77 -1.26 2.85
N VAL A 48 -6.66 -1.52 1.89
CA VAL A 48 -7.41 -2.79 1.82
C VAL A 48 -6.46 -3.98 1.67
N LEU A 49 -5.48 -3.87 0.79
CA LEU A 49 -4.47 -4.92 0.55
C LEU A 49 -3.63 -5.16 1.82
N THR A 50 -3.24 -4.11 2.53
CA THR A 50 -2.48 -4.21 3.77
C THR A 50 -3.27 -4.97 4.83
N GLN A 51 -4.55 -4.63 5.04
CA GLN A 51 -5.41 -5.32 6.01
C GLN A 51 -5.62 -6.78 5.62
N TRP A 52 -5.84 -7.06 4.33
CA TRP A 52 -6.05 -8.43 3.85
C TRP A 52 -4.81 -9.30 4.00
N LEU A 53 -3.63 -8.80 3.60
CA LEU A 53 -2.36 -9.52 3.73
C LEU A 53 -1.97 -9.73 5.19
N ASP A 54 -2.12 -8.71 6.04
CA ASP A 54 -1.78 -8.88 7.46
C ASP A 54 -2.67 -9.93 8.13
N ARG A 55 -3.97 -9.99 7.79
CA ARG A 55 -4.86 -11.06 8.27
C ARG A 55 -4.48 -12.43 7.75
N LYS A 56 -4.04 -12.53 6.49
CA LYS A 56 -3.68 -13.81 5.86
C LYS A 56 -2.35 -14.37 6.34
N ILE A 57 -1.39 -13.50 6.68
CA ILE A 57 -0.05 -13.88 7.13
C ILE A 57 0.04 -13.95 8.67
N GLY A 58 -0.74 -13.11 9.36
CA GLY A 58 -0.74 -12.97 10.81
C GLY A 58 -1.83 -13.71 11.55
N GLY A 59 -2.71 -14.40 10.82
CA GLY A 59 -3.70 -15.33 11.37
C GLY A 59 -3.05 -16.58 11.95
#